data_AF-A0A3C0R8J8-F1
#
_entry.id   AF-A0A3C0R8J8-F1
#
_cell.length_a   1.000
_cell.length_b   1.000
_cell.length_c   1.000
_cell.angle_alpha   90.00
_cell.angle_beta   90.00
_cell.angle_gamma   90.00
#
_symmetry.space_group_name_H-M   'P 1'
#
loop_
_entity.id
_entity.type
_entity.pdbx_description
1 polymer ?
#
loop_
_entity_poly.entity_id
_entity_poly.type
_entity_poly.pdbx_seq_one_letter_code
_entity_poly.pdbx_strand_id
1 'polypeptide(L)'
;MICVKQVNPIISIYNEMIWFAIIQMAFIVLIGWFFGITIMLYYMAAAILGIGLLETVNYIEHYGLRRKELEPGKFERAMPEHSWNSNHLVGRMMLFELSRHSDHHYLASRKYQILRHHDDAPQMPTGYPGMMILAHFPPLFFYLMDKQMKKYGIVVQ
;
A
#
# COMPACT_ATOMS: atom_id res chain seq x y z
N MET A 1 -2.77 -12.22 -5.01
CA MET A 1 -2.47 -12.29 -6.45
C MET A 1 -1.71 -13.60 -6.69
N ILE A 2 -2.28 -14.55 -7.44
CA ILE A 2 -1.53 -15.73 -7.91
C ILE A 2 -0.78 -15.26 -9.16
N CYS A 3 0.51 -15.00 -9.04
CA CYS A 3 1.35 -14.67 -10.19
C CYS A 3 1.70 -15.99 -10.87
N VAL A 4 0.90 -16.39 -11.87
CA VAL A 4 1.27 -17.52 -12.72
C VAL A 4 2.41 -17.04 -13.60
N LYS A 5 3.58 -17.65 -13.48
CA LYS A 5 4.74 -17.35 -14.33
C LYS A 5 4.40 -17.71 -15.77
N GLN A 6 3.92 -16.74 -16.56
CA GLN A 6 3.79 -16.92 -17.99
C GLN A 6 5.20 -16.92 -18.62
N VAL A 7 5.48 -17.91 -19.46
CA VAL A 7 6.76 -18.06 -20.18
C VAL A 7 6.75 -17.16 -21.43
N ASN A 8 6.35 -15.89 -21.25
CA ASN A 8 6.40 -14.90 -22.31
C ASN A 8 7.75 -14.17 -22.27
N PRO A 9 8.33 -13.81 -23.44
CA PRO A 9 9.50 -12.96 -23.46
C PRO A 9 9.19 -11.61 -22.79
N ILE A 10 10.17 -11.08 -22.05
CA ILE A 10 10.03 -9.82 -21.30
C ILE A 10 9.57 -8.69 -22.23
N ILE A 11 10.15 -8.62 -23.44
CA ILE A 11 9.74 -7.71 -24.51
C ILE A 11 8.66 -8.41 -25.35
N SER A 12 7.42 -8.00 -25.15
CA SER A 12 6.26 -8.54 -25.86
C SER A 12 5.18 -7.47 -25.97
N ILE A 13 4.47 -7.43 -27.10
CA ILE A 13 3.30 -6.55 -27.28
C ILE A 13 2.16 -6.91 -26.32
N TYR A 14 2.17 -8.11 -25.75
CA TYR A 14 1.19 -8.56 -24.76
C TYR A 14 1.59 -8.20 -23.32
N ASN A 15 2.78 -7.62 -23.12
CA ASN A 15 3.21 -7.17 -21.81
C ASN A 15 2.62 -5.78 -21.50
N GLU A 16 1.52 -5.75 -20.76
CA GLU A 16 0.82 -4.52 -20.38
C GLU A 16 1.73 -3.52 -19.65
N MET A 17 2.70 -4.00 -18.86
CA MET A 17 3.62 -3.12 -18.13
C MET A 17 4.51 -2.28 -19.06
N ILE A 18 4.89 -2.81 -20.23
CA ILE A 18 5.63 -2.04 -21.23
C ILE A 18 4.75 -0.91 -21.77
N TRP A 19 3.49 -1.20 -22.08
CA TRP A 19 2.55 -0.19 -22.55
C TRP A 19 2.29 0.89 -21.50
N PHE A 20 2.09 0.51 -20.23
CA PHE A 20 1.93 1.47 -19.15
C PHE A 20 3.15 2.39 -19.01
N ALA A 21 4.36 1.83 -19.08
CA ALA A 21 5.59 2.62 -19.05
C ALA A 21 5.71 3.58 -20.25
N ILE A 22 5.41 3.12 -21.47
CA ILE A 22 5.43 3.95 -22.67
C ILE A 22 4.42 5.10 -22.56
N ILE A 23 3.18 4.80 -22.16
CA ILE A 23 2.11 5.80 -22.02
C ILE A 23 2.50 6.84 -20.97
N GLN A 24 3.03 6.42 -19.82
CA GLN A 24 3.46 7.32 -18.76
C GLN A 24 4.63 8.21 -19.20
N MET A 25 5.63 7.66 -19.88
CA MET A 25 6.75 8.44 -20.44
C MET A 25 6.28 9.43 -21.50
N ALA A 26 5.41 9.00 -22.42
CA ALA A 26 4.81 9.87 -23.43
C ALA A 26 4.04 11.01 -22.76
N PHE A 27 3.25 10.73 -21.72
CA PHE A 27 2.50 11.75 -20.99
C PHE A 27 3.41 12.81 -20.35
N ILE A 28 4.52 12.41 -19.73
CA ILE A 28 5.50 13.34 -19.16
C ILE A 28 6.11 14.23 -20.27
N VAL A 29 6.46 13.64 -21.42
CA VAL A 29 6.98 14.39 -22.57
C VAL A 29 5.95 15.38 -23.11
N LEU A 30 4.67 14.98 -23.21
CA LEU A 30 3.59 15.88 -23.64
C LEU A 30 3.41 17.05 -22.67
N ILE A 31 3.51 16.83 -21.35
CA ILE A 31 3.47 17.91 -20.37
C ILE A 31 4.62 18.90 -20.62
N GLY A 32 5.85 18.40 -20.79
CA GLY A 32 7.01 19.25 -21.08
C GLY A 32 6.89 20.00 -22.41
N TRP A 33 6.32 19.36 -23.43
CA TRP A 33 6.12 19.95 -24.75
C TRP A 33 5.09 21.08 -24.74
N PHE A 34 3.93 20.88 -24.10
CA PHE A 34 2.84 21.86 -24.12
C PHE A 34 2.95 22.94 -23.04
N PHE A 35 3.50 22.62 -21.88
CA PHE A 35 3.52 23.52 -20.71
C PHE A 35 4.94 23.93 -20.28
N GLY A 36 5.97 23.44 -20.97
CA GLY A 36 7.37 23.76 -20.70
C GLY A 36 8.01 22.91 -19.60
N ILE A 37 9.35 22.97 -19.54
CA ILE A 37 10.16 22.15 -18.64
C ILE A 37 9.85 22.40 -17.16
N THR A 38 9.57 23.64 -16.76
CA THR A 38 9.28 23.99 -15.36
C THR A 38 8.03 23.28 -14.85
N ILE A 39 6.94 23.26 -15.65
CA ILE A 39 5.70 22.57 -15.29
C ILE A 39 5.90 21.05 -15.27
N MET A 40 6.67 20.52 -16.21
CA MET A 40 7.05 19.09 -16.20
C MET A 40 7.77 18.71 -14.91
N LEU A 41 8.72 19.52 -14.44
CA LEU A 41 9.43 19.27 -13.18
C LEU A 41 8.51 19.35 -11.97
N TYR A 42 7.57 20.29 -11.91
CA TYR A 42 6.56 20.33 -10.84
C TYR A 42 5.64 19.11 -10.86
N TYR A 43 5.21 18.66 -12.04
CA TYR A 43 4.45 17.42 -12.18
C TYR A 43 5.25 16.21 -11.68
N MET A 44 6.52 16.08 -12.07
CA MET A 44 7.38 15.00 -11.61
C MET A 44 7.58 15.02 -10.09
N ALA A 45 7.79 16.20 -9.51
CA ALA A 45 7.89 16.36 -8.06
C ALA A 45 6.59 15.90 -7.36
N ALA A 46 5.42 16.33 -7.85
CA ALA A 46 4.14 15.91 -7.32
C ALA A 46 3.91 14.39 -7.45
N ALA A 47 4.31 13.79 -8.58
CA ALA A 47 4.22 12.36 -8.79
C ALA A 47 5.11 11.57 -7.82
N ILE A 48 6.36 12.01 -7.61
CA ILE A 48 7.28 11.39 -6.64
C ILE A 48 6.71 11.48 -5.23
N LEU A 49 6.15 12.64 -4.84
CA LEU A 49 5.49 12.80 -3.55
C LEU A 49 4.28 11.87 -3.41
N GLY A 50 3.47 11.75 -4.45
CA GLY A 50 2.33 10.83 -4.48
C GLY A 50 2.73 9.36 -4.36
N ILE A 51 3.80 8.94 -5.06
CA ILE A 51 4.38 7.60 -4.95
C ILE A 51 4.92 7.38 -3.53
N GLY A 52 5.71 8.31 -2.99
CA GLY A 52 6.25 8.19 -1.63
C GLY A 52 5.14 8.10 -0.57
N LEU A 53 4.06 8.86 -0.74
CA LEU A 53 2.88 8.77 0.12
C LEU A 53 2.22 7.39 0.02
N LEU A 54 1.98 6.89 -1.19
CA LEU A 54 1.38 5.57 -1.41
C LEU A 54 2.24 4.44 -0.83
N GLU A 55 3.55 4.47 -1.08
CA GLU A 55 4.50 3.50 -0.54
C GLU A 55 4.58 3.56 1.00
N THR A 56 4.52 4.76 1.58
CA THR A 56 4.46 4.91 3.04
C THR A 56 3.21 4.22 3.59
N VAL A 57 2.05 4.44 2.97
CA VAL A 57 0.78 3.83 3.39
C VAL A 57 0.85 2.31 3.26
N ASN A 58 1.27 1.80 2.10
CA ASN A 58 1.47 0.36 1.87
C ASN A 58 2.42 -0.25 2.92
N TYR A 59 3.52 0.45 3.23
CA TYR A 59 4.50 -0.01 4.19
C TYR A 59 3.89 -0.17 5.59
N ILE A 60 3.19 0.85 6.10
CA ILE A 60 2.58 0.78 7.44
C ILE A 60 1.42 -0.21 7.52
N GLU A 61 0.67 -0.39 6.42
CA GLU A 61 -0.47 -1.32 6.34
C GLU A 61 -0.04 -2.78 6.37
N HIS A 62 1.16 -3.09 5.88
CA HIS A 62 1.64 -4.48 5.73
C HIS A 62 2.88 -4.79 6.54
N TYR A 63 3.39 -3.85 7.35
CA TYR A 63 4.63 -4.03 8.11
C TYR A 63 4.60 -5.28 8.99
N GLY A 64 5.56 -6.18 8.79
CA GLY A 64 5.78 -7.37 9.62
C GLY A 64 4.73 -8.48 9.47
N LEU A 65 3.68 -8.27 8.67
CA LEU A 65 2.60 -9.23 8.46
C LEU A 65 2.94 -10.15 7.28
N ARG A 66 2.72 -11.45 7.46
CA ARG A 66 2.96 -12.47 6.42
C ARG A 66 1.78 -13.43 6.39
N ARG A 67 1.48 -13.91 5.19
CA ARG A 67 0.54 -15.02 4.98
C ARG A 67 1.26 -16.34 5.18
N LYS A 68 0.59 -17.30 5.77
CA LYS A 68 1.07 -18.67 5.89
C LYS A 68 1.17 -19.32 4.51
N GLU A 69 2.30 -19.96 4.27
CA GLU A 69 2.49 -20.84 3.12
C GLU A 69 1.87 -22.21 3.43
N LEU A 70 0.98 -22.67 2.56
CA LEU A 70 0.27 -23.95 2.70
C LEU A 70 1.00 -25.07 1.96
N GLU A 71 1.51 -24.77 0.77
CA GLU A 71 2.34 -25.62 -0.09
C GLU A 71 3.37 -24.72 -0.79
N PRO A 72 4.48 -25.25 -1.34
CA PRO A 72 5.48 -24.44 -2.04
C PRO A 72 4.86 -23.50 -3.10
N GLY A 73 4.95 -22.19 -2.88
CA GLY A 73 4.40 -21.14 -3.74
C GLY A 73 2.90 -20.87 -3.58
N LYS A 74 2.21 -21.58 -2.69
CA LYS A 74 0.77 -21.47 -2.44
C LYS A 74 0.53 -20.94 -1.03
N PHE A 75 0.14 -19.67 -0.96
CA PHE A 75 -0.20 -18.99 0.28
C PHE A 75 -1.69 -19.07 0.58
N GLU A 76 -2.05 -18.97 1.85
CA GLU A 76 -3.44 -18.84 2.26
C GLU A 76 -4.11 -17.58 1.69
N ARG A 77 -5.45 -17.56 1.74
CA ARG A 77 -6.24 -16.43 1.26
C ARG A 77 -5.92 -15.18 2.10
N ALA A 78 -5.95 -14.01 1.46
CA ALA A 78 -5.89 -12.74 2.20
C ALA A 78 -7.12 -12.60 3.12
N MET A 79 -6.85 -12.22 4.36
CA MET A 79 -7.81 -12.14 5.48
C MET A 79 -7.55 -10.82 6.21
N PRO A 80 -8.50 -10.29 6.99
CA PRO A 80 -8.34 -9.00 7.65
C PRO A 80 -7.06 -8.90 8.50
N GLU A 81 -6.64 -10.00 9.14
CA GLU A 81 -5.42 -10.11 9.95
C GLU A 81 -4.10 -9.92 9.16
N HIS A 82 -4.14 -10.02 7.83
CA HIS A 82 -2.97 -9.82 6.96
C HIS A 82 -2.69 -8.34 6.63
N SER A 83 -3.32 -7.42 7.35
CA SER A 83 -3.12 -5.98 7.21
C SER A 83 -3.47 -5.23 8.50
N TRP A 84 -2.77 -4.14 8.78
CA TRP A 84 -3.05 -3.26 9.89
C TRP A 84 -4.31 -2.42 9.64
N ASN A 85 -5.25 -2.48 10.57
CA ASN A 85 -6.51 -1.74 10.54
C ASN A 85 -6.40 -0.45 11.36
N SER A 86 -7.28 0.53 11.11
CA SER A 86 -7.44 1.68 11.99
C SER A 86 -8.83 2.28 11.95
N ASN A 87 -9.38 2.60 13.13
CA ASN A 87 -10.70 3.24 13.25
C ASN A 87 -10.64 4.72 13.68
N HIS A 88 -9.46 5.35 13.64
CA HIS A 88 -9.30 6.73 14.09
C HIS A 88 -10.02 7.69 13.13
N LEU A 89 -10.92 8.52 13.69
CA LEU A 89 -11.81 9.42 12.93
C LEU A 89 -11.03 10.33 11.97
N VAL A 90 -9.94 10.91 12.43
CA VAL A 90 -9.10 11.82 11.64
C VAL A 90 -8.51 11.13 10.40
N GLY A 91 -8.02 9.89 10.56
CA GLY A 91 -7.51 9.10 9.44
C GLY A 91 -8.63 8.70 8.46
N ARG A 92 -9.80 8.33 8.98
CA ARG A 92 -10.98 8.01 8.16
C ARG A 92 -11.44 9.18 7.30
N MET A 93 -11.47 10.39 7.86
CA MET A 93 -11.86 11.59 7.10
C MET A 93 -10.81 11.99 6.08
N MET A 94 -9.53 12.05 6.47
CA MET A 94 -8.46 12.50 5.57
C MET A 94 -8.18 11.54 4.42
N LEU A 95 -8.34 10.23 4.65
CA LEU A 95 -8.04 9.20 3.67
C LEU A 95 -9.29 8.54 3.12
N PHE A 96 -10.47 9.16 3.26
CA PHE A 96 -11.72 8.65 2.70
C PHE A 96 -12.02 7.18 3.04
N GLU A 97 -12.00 6.85 4.33
CA GLU A 97 -12.23 5.50 4.88
C GLU A 97 -11.18 4.44 4.49
N LEU A 98 -10.06 4.83 3.83
CA LEU A 98 -8.93 3.94 3.55
C LEU A 98 -8.43 3.22 4.79
N SER A 99 -8.60 3.82 5.97
CA SER A 99 -8.19 3.22 7.23
C SER A 99 -8.86 1.88 7.56
N ARG A 100 -9.95 1.52 6.87
CA ARG A 100 -10.61 0.20 6.89
C ARG A 100 -9.99 -0.77 5.88
N HIS A 101 -8.68 -0.66 5.66
CA HIS A 101 -7.90 -1.42 4.69
C HIS A 101 -8.06 -2.93 4.81
N SER A 102 -8.17 -3.44 6.04
CA SER A 102 -8.37 -4.87 6.27
C SER A 102 -9.63 -5.44 5.63
N ASP A 103 -10.72 -4.66 5.56
CA ASP A 103 -11.93 -5.08 4.86
C ASP A 103 -11.78 -4.97 3.34
N HIS A 104 -11.02 -3.98 2.86
CA HIS A 104 -10.70 -3.86 1.43
C HIS A 104 -9.87 -5.06 0.95
N HIS A 105 -8.86 -5.49 1.69
CA HIS A 105 -8.08 -6.69 1.34
C HIS A 105 -8.88 -7.99 1.45
N TYR A 106 -9.82 -8.06 2.38
CA TYR A 106 -10.72 -9.21 2.51
C TYR A 106 -11.76 -9.28 1.37
N LEU A 107 -12.35 -8.14 1.00
CA LEU A 107 -13.36 -7.99 -0.04
C LEU A 107 -13.17 -6.70 -0.87
N ALA A 108 -12.26 -6.75 -1.83
CA ALA A 108 -11.87 -5.59 -2.64
C ALA A 108 -13.02 -4.98 -3.49
N SER A 109 -14.07 -5.75 -3.77
CA SER A 109 -15.25 -5.28 -4.51
C SER A 109 -16.19 -4.41 -3.68
N ARG A 110 -15.99 -4.34 -2.36
CA ARG A 110 -16.79 -3.49 -1.48
C ARG A 110 -16.43 -2.02 -1.68
N LYS A 111 -17.45 -1.19 -1.92
CA LYS A 111 -17.27 0.26 -2.08
C LYS A 111 -16.74 0.90 -0.79
N TYR A 112 -15.88 1.91 -0.94
CA TYR A 112 -15.15 2.50 0.19
C TYR A 112 -16.07 3.03 1.31
N GLN A 113 -17.24 3.59 0.96
CA GLN A 113 -18.18 4.18 1.92
C GLN A 113 -18.77 3.16 2.90
N ILE A 114 -18.78 1.88 2.53
CA ILE A 114 -19.41 0.79 3.30
C ILE A 114 -18.38 -0.24 3.79
N LEU A 115 -17.09 0.08 3.71
CA LEU A 115 -16.03 -0.73 4.31
C LEU A 115 -16.33 -0.93 5.79
N ARG A 116 -16.01 -2.09 6.34
CA ARG A 116 -16.27 -2.44 7.74
C ARG A 116 -15.00 -2.35 8.57
N HIS A 117 -15.18 -2.12 9.85
CA HIS A 117 -14.10 -2.31 10.81
C HIS A 117 -14.05 -3.78 11.23
N HIS A 118 -12.84 -4.34 11.32
CA HIS A 118 -12.59 -5.68 11.86
C HIS A 118 -11.80 -5.54 13.15
N ASP A 119 -12.44 -5.83 14.29
CA ASP A 119 -11.81 -5.76 15.62
C ASP A 119 -10.74 -6.85 15.79
N ASP A 120 -10.90 -7.97 15.09
CA ASP A 120 -9.98 -9.11 15.11
C ASP A 120 -8.70 -8.86 14.28
N ALA A 121 -8.66 -7.79 13.49
CA ALA A 121 -7.48 -7.40 12.73
C ALA A 121 -6.49 -6.60 13.61
N PRO A 122 -5.18 -6.71 13.36
CA PRO A 122 -4.18 -5.96 14.12
C PRO A 122 -4.39 -4.45 13.91
N GLN A 123 -4.44 -3.69 15.01
CA GLN A 123 -4.76 -2.26 14.96
C GLN A 123 -3.51 -1.38 14.99
N MET A 124 -3.47 -0.35 14.14
CA MET A 124 -2.42 0.67 14.19
C MET A 124 -2.46 1.44 15.52
N PRO A 125 -1.31 1.66 16.19
CA PRO A 125 -1.27 2.23 17.53
C PRO A 125 -1.68 3.71 17.60
N THR A 126 -1.42 4.50 16.56
CA THR A 126 -1.71 5.95 16.51
C THR A 126 -2.63 6.36 15.35
N GLY A 127 -3.06 5.38 14.55
CA GLY A 127 -3.76 5.59 13.28
C GLY A 127 -2.88 6.15 12.16
N TYR A 128 -3.46 6.35 10.98
CA TYR A 128 -2.71 6.63 9.76
C TYR A 128 -1.81 7.87 9.83
N PRO A 129 -2.29 9.06 10.24
CA PRO A 129 -1.44 10.25 10.25
C PRO A 129 -0.22 10.10 11.16
N GLY A 130 -0.41 9.50 12.34
CA GLY A 130 0.68 9.25 13.28
C GLY A 130 1.67 8.22 12.74
N MET A 131 1.17 7.10 12.21
CA MET A 131 2.00 6.05 11.65
C MET A 131 2.79 6.50 10.42
N MET A 132 2.20 7.31 9.54
CA MET A 132 2.87 7.86 8.36
C MET A 132 4.04 8.75 8.76
N ILE A 133 3.87 9.63 9.75
CA ILE A 133 4.96 10.47 10.26
C ILE A 133 6.04 9.58 10.89
N LEU A 134 5.65 8.64 11.76
CA LEU A 134 6.58 7.77 12.45
C LEU A 134 7.40 6.90 11.49
N ALA A 135 6.83 6.42 10.38
CA ALA A 135 7.54 5.63 9.38
C ALA A 135 8.78 6.32 8.79
N HIS A 136 8.81 7.66 8.81
CA HIS A 136 9.97 8.45 8.37
C HIS A 136 11.06 8.58 9.44
N PHE A 137 10.82 8.08 10.66
CA PHE A 137 11.77 8.06 11.78
C PHE A 137 11.95 6.62 12.27
N PRO A 138 12.76 5.78 11.59
CA PRO A 138 12.81 4.33 11.80
C PRO A 138 13.01 3.88 13.26
N PRO A 139 13.88 4.50 14.08
CA PRO A 139 14.04 4.08 15.47
C PRO A 139 12.74 4.18 16.29
N LEU A 140 11.95 5.23 16.09
CA LEU A 140 10.67 5.42 16.78
C LEU A 140 9.61 4.47 16.23
N PHE A 141 9.59 4.29 14.91
CA PHE A 141 8.69 3.35 14.26
C PHE A 141 8.89 1.92 14.77
N PHE A 142 10.14 1.42 14.77
CA PHE A 142 10.46 0.07 15.24
C PHE A 142 10.14 -0.08 16.73
N TYR A 143 10.48 0.91 17.56
CA TYR A 143 10.12 0.88 18.99
C TYR A 143 8.62 0.68 19.23
N LEU A 144 7.77 1.39 18.47
CA LEU A 144 6.32 1.28 18.60
C LEU A 144 5.76 0.01 17.97
N MET A 145 6.22 -0.33 16.77
CA MET A 145 5.72 -1.49 16.03
C MET A 145 6.14 -2.81 16.67
N ASP A 146 7.36 -2.93 17.19
CA ASP A 146 7.80 -4.14 17.90
C ASP A 146 6.93 -4.41 19.13
N LYS A 147 6.56 -3.36 19.87
CA LYS A 147 5.65 -3.47 21.01
C LYS A 147 4.25 -3.87 20.56
N GLN A 148 3.77 -3.30 19.46
CA GLN A 148 2.45 -3.60 18.93
C GLN A 148 2.36 -5.02 18.36
N MET A 149 3.38 -5.47 17.63
CA MET A 149 3.47 -6.82 17.08
C MET A 149 3.48 -7.87 18.18
N LYS A 150 4.24 -7.64 19.26
CA LYS A 150 4.22 -8.50 20.46
C LYS A 150 2.83 -8.62 21.08
N LYS A 151 2.05 -7.53 21.12
CA LYS A 151 0.67 -7.55 21.63
C LYS A 151 -0.24 -8.50 20.85
N TYR A 152 -0.04 -8.62 19.53
CA TYR A 152 -0.81 -9.51 18.66
C TYR A 152 -0.12 -10.86 18.40
N GLY A 153 0.99 -11.17 19.09
CA GLY A 153 1.71 -12.42 18.91
C GLY A 153 2.38 -12.56 17.53
N ILE A 154 2.60 -11.46 16.81
CA ILE A 154 3.25 -11.47 15.50
C ILE A 154 4.75 -11.60 15.72
N VAL A 155 5.33 -12.72 15.29
CA VAL A 155 6.76 -13.01 15.42
C VAL A 155 7.47 -12.64 14.11
N VAL A 156 8.44 -11.73 14.20
CA VAL A 156 9.40 -11.50 13.11
C VAL A 156 10.40 -12.64 13.14
N GLN A 157 10.38 -13.49 12.11
CA GLN A 157 11.42 -14.52 11.89
C GLN A 157 12.65 -13.90 11.25
#